data_AF-Q4L5H7-F1
#
_entry.id   AF-Q4L5H7-F1
#
_cell.length_a   1.000
_cell.length_b   1.000
_cell.length_c   1.000
_cell.angle_alpha   90.00
_cell.angle_beta   90.00
_cell.angle_gamma   90.00
#
_symmetry.space_group_name_H-M   'P 1'
#
loop_
_entity.id
_entity.type
_entity.pdbx_description
1 polymer ?
#
loop_
_entity_poly.entity_id
_entity_poly.type
_entity_poly.pdbx_seq_one_letter_code
_entity_poly.pdbx_strand_id
1 'polypeptide(L)'
;MMKAPYEVQSEIKNRIINPEYKFEYMSKLAGETLTHVFHANLSVNSPNKLPAIIFVTESKKVFIHCLKIDTDMQEEEDLMDIDAIQRYQIQMPRFRAMLLDDEIQFEGMFVKEKLPFVNQDALKEYWDYKINKRKKEEEKYQKELEYKRYLELKQKFEEEQ
;
A
#
# COMPACT_ATOMS: atom_id res chain seq x y z
N MET A 1 -20.82 14.30 12.39
CA MET A 1 -20.47 12.93 12.80
C MET A 1 -18.97 12.84 12.92
N MET A 2 -18.44 12.23 13.99
CA MET A 2 -17.02 11.91 14.07
C MET A 2 -16.72 10.82 13.05
N LYS A 3 -15.73 11.03 12.16
CA LYS A 3 -15.30 10.01 11.21
C LYS A 3 -14.75 8.81 11.97
N ALA A 4 -15.00 7.61 11.48
CA ALA A 4 -14.41 6.43 12.06
C ALA A 4 -12.88 6.44 11.83
N PRO A 5 -12.06 5.93 12.76
CA PRO A 5 -10.60 5.91 12.62
C PRO A 5 -10.12 5.26 11.31
N TYR A 6 -10.83 4.23 10.84
CA TYR A 6 -10.50 3.57 9.56
C TYR A 6 -10.74 4.50 8.36
N GLU A 7 -11.71 5.41 8.41
CA GLU A 7 -11.99 6.38 7.35
C GLU A 7 -10.88 7.42 7.28
N VAL A 8 -10.46 7.94 8.44
CA VAL A 8 -9.34 8.87 8.55
C VAL A 8 -8.06 8.22 8.01
N GLN A 9 -7.75 7.00 8.45
CA GLN A 9 -6.59 6.25 7.96
C GLN A 9 -6.65 6.00 6.44
N SER A 10 -7.83 5.69 5.91
CA SER A 10 -8.04 5.47 4.47
C SER A 10 -7.85 6.75 3.66
N GLU A 11 -8.32 7.89 4.16
CA GLU A 11 -8.12 9.20 3.53
C GLU A 11 -6.63 9.58 3.46
N ILE A 12 -5.87 9.35 4.53
CA ILE A 12 -4.42 9.56 4.53
C ILE A 12 -3.76 8.60 3.53
N LYS A 13 -4.11 7.31 3.59
CA LYS A 13 -3.59 6.27 2.69
C LYS A 13 -3.80 6.61 1.21
N ASN A 14 -4.93 7.23 0.86
CA ASN A 14 -5.24 7.61 -0.52
C ASN A 14 -4.37 8.76 -1.06
N ARG A 15 -3.79 9.58 -0.19
CA ARG A 15 -2.91 10.69 -0.56
C ARG A 15 -1.44 10.28 -0.72
N ILE A 16 -1.06 9.06 -0.29
CA ILE A 16 0.34 8.58 -0.31
C ILE A 16 0.91 8.51 -1.73
N ILE A 17 0.09 8.13 -2.71
CA ILE A 17 0.49 8.13 -4.11
C ILE A 17 -0.10 9.37 -4.76
N ASN A 18 0.76 10.18 -5.36
CA ASN A 18 0.36 11.40 -6.05
C ASN A 18 -0.58 11.08 -7.22
N PRO A 19 -1.78 11.69 -7.29
CA PRO A 19 -2.84 11.29 -8.24
C PRO A 19 -2.49 11.58 -9.69
N GLU A 20 -1.54 12.48 -9.98
CA GLU A 20 -1.05 12.73 -11.32
C GLU A 20 -0.23 11.58 -11.90
N TYR A 21 0.23 10.63 -11.06
CA TYR A 21 0.99 9.47 -11.50
C TYR A 21 0.10 8.27 -11.79
N LYS A 22 0.36 7.60 -12.92
CA LYS A 22 -0.40 6.43 -13.36
C LYS A 22 0.46 5.18 -13.44
N PHE A 23 0.04 4.11 -12.78
CA PHE A 23 0.70 2.81 -12.86
C PHE A 23 0.24 2.09 -14.13
N GLU A 24 1.19 1.65 -14.95
CA GLU A 24 0.92 1.05 -16.27
C GLU A 24 1.67 -0.27 -16.48
N TYR A 25 1.23 -1.02 -17.49
CA TYR A 25 1.82 -2.30 -17.89
C TYR A 25 3.14 -2.08 -18.63
N MET A 26 4.14 -2.94 -18.40
CA MET A 26 5.46 -2.87 -19.08
C MET A 26 5.35 -2.88 -20.61
N SER A 27 4.30 -3.50 -21.17
CA SER A 27 4.02 -3.49 -22.61
C SER A 27 3.77 -2.09 -23.19
N LYS A 28 3.43 -1.11 -22.34
CA LYS A 28 3.21 0.30 -22.71
C LYS A 28 4.42 1.21 -22.44
N LEU A 29 5.57 0.64 -22.08
CA LEU A 29 6.79 1.41 -21.82
C LEU A 29 7.43 1.93 -23.11
N ALA A 30 7.24 1.24 -24.23
CA ALA A 30 7.83 1.62 -25.51
C ALA A 30 7.35 3.02 -25.94
N GLY A 31 8.30 3.88 -26.30
CA GLY A 31 8.03 5.27 -26.69
C GLY A 31 7.94 6.27 -25.53
N GLU A 32 8.10 5.83 -24.28
CA GLU A 32 8.17 6.72 -23.12
C GLU A 32 9.59 7.19 -22.82
N THR A 33 9.73 8.46 -22.43
CA THR A 33 10.98 9.02 -21.92
C THR A 33 11.10 8.77 -20.42
N LEU A 34 12.16 8.08 -19.98
CA LEU A 34 12.45 7.81 -18.57
C LEU A 34 13.06 9.05 -17.89
N THR A 35 12.54 9.38 -16.71
CA THR A 35 13.13 10.40 -15.81
C THR A 35 13.89 9.78 -14.66
N HIS A 36 13.42 8.65 -14.14
CA HIS A 36 14.04 7.96 -13.02
C HIS A 36 13.98 6.45 -13.21
N VAL A 37 15.02 5.78 -12.72
CA VAL A 37 15.11 4.31 -12.64
C VAL A 37 15.56 3.96 -11.24
N PHE A 38 14.81 3.09 -10.56
CA PHE A 38 15.12 2.62 -9.21
C PHE A 38 15.23 1.11 -9.22
N HIS A 39 16.28 0.59 -8.59
CA HIS A 39 16.44 -0.84 -8.31
C HIS A 39 16.02 -1.10 -6.87
N ALA A 40 15.26 -2.17 -6.67
CA ALA A 40 14.76 -2.57 -5.37
C ALA A 40 14.63 -4.09 -5.29
N ASN A 41 14.57 -4.62 -4.07
CA ASN A 41 14.16 -5.98 -3.77
C ASN A 41 12.79 -5.92 -3.08
N LEU A 42 11.83 -6.66 -3.62
CA LEU A 42 10.42 -6.63 -3.22
C LEU A 42 10.00 -7.99 -2.67
N SER A 43 9.33 -8.04 -1.53
CA SER A 43 8.69 -9.28 -1.08
C SER A 43 7.40 -9.50 -1.87
N VAL A 44 7.43 -10.42 -2.82
CA VAL A 44 6.30 -10.75 -3.68
C VAL A 44 5.82 -12.15 -3.35
N ASN A 45 4.89 -12.23 -2.37
CA ASN A 45 4.24 -13.46 -1.88
C ASN A 45 5.21 -14.54 -1.33
N SER A 46 6.50 -14.23 -1.24
CA SER A 46 7.55 -15.08 -0.67
C SER A 46 8.32 -14.30 0.40
N PRO A 47 8.82 -14.95 1.46
CA PRO A 47 9.74 -14.33 2.41
C PRO A 47 11.02 -13.80 1.74
N ASN A 48 11.40 -14.38 0.59
CA ASN A 48 12.54 -13.92 -0.19
C ASN A 48 12.17 -12.64 -0.95
N LYS A 49 12.97 -11.59 -0.78
CA LYS A 49 12.83 -10.38 -1.59
C LYS A 49 13.43 -10.64 -2.96
N LEU A 50 12.64 -10.40 -4.00
CA LEU A 50 13.04 -10.61 -5.39
C LEU A 50 13.39 -9.27 -6.06
N PRO A 51 14.37 -9.26 -6.99
CA PRO A 51 14.73 -8.06 -7.71
C PRO A 51 13.55 -7.43 -8.46
N ALA A 52 13.52 -6.11 -8.45
CA ALA A 52 12.57 -5.29 -9.14
C ALA A 52 13.21 -4.00 -9.65
N ILE A 53 12.65 -3.49 -10.73
CA ILE A 53 13.04 -2.22 -11.34
C ILE A 53 11.79 -1.35 -11.48
N ILE A 54 11.86 -0.14 -10.95
CA ILE A 54 10.81 0.86 -11.04
C ILE A 54 11.26 1.93 -12.03
N PHE A 55 10.48 2.14 -13.07
CA PHE A 55 10.68 3.18 -14.07
C PHE A 55 9.65 4.29 -13.86
N VAL A 56 10.10 5.54 -13.92
CA VAL A 56 9.22 6.71 -13.89
C VAL A 56 9.46 7.53 -15.14
N THR A 57 8.39 7.92 -15.82
CA THR A 57 8.47 8.66 -17.09
C THR A 57 8.19 10.15 -16.93
N GLU A 58 8.54 10.92 -17.95
CA GLU A 58 8.17 12.34 -18.04
C GLU A 58 6.64 12.54 -18.06
N SER A 59 5.92 11.63 -18.71
CA SER A 59 4.45 11.59 -18.79
C SER A 59 3.77 11.14 -17.49
N LYS A 60 4.51 11.08 -16.37
CA LYS A 60 4.03 10.67 -15.04
C LYS A 60 3.52 9.23 -14.98
N LYS A 61 4.02 8.34 -15.84
CA LYS A 61 3.73 6.90 -15.74
C LYS A 61 4.76 6.21 -14.85
N VAL A 62 4.29 5.24 -14.08
CA VAL A 62 5.11 4.38 -13.21
C VAL A 62 4.98 2.95 -13.72
N PHE A 63 6.12 2.33 -14.00
CA PHE A 63 6.19 0.94 -14.42
C PHE A 63 7.03 0.17 -13.42
N ILE A 64 6.55 -0.99 -12.99
CA ILE A 64 7.26 -1.85 -12.04
C ILE A 64 7.45 -3.20 -12.70
N HIS A 65 8.70 -3.52 -13.00
CA HIS A 65 9.10 -4.85 -13.39
C HIS A 65 9.59 -5.59 -12.16
N CYS A 66 8.99 -6.74 -11.84
CA CYS A 66 9.42 -7.56 -10.71
C CYS A 66 9.18 -9.03 -11.00
N LEU A 67 9.72 -9.87 -10.13
CA LEU A 67 9.56 -11.32 -10.16
C LEU A 67 8.69 -11.77 -8.97
N LYS A 68 8.02 -12.92 -9.12
CA LYS A 68 7.37 -13.68 -8.05
C LYS A 68 7.83 -15.14 -8.11
N ILE A 69 7.70 -15.85 -7.01
CA ILE A 69 7.73 -17.33 -7.01
C ILE A 69 6.29 -17.81 -7.14
N ASP A 70 6.04 -18.71 -8.08
CA ASP A 70 4.77 -19.41 -8.18
C ASP A 70 4.76 -20.60 -7.20
N THR A 71 4.29 -20.35 -5.98
CA THR A 71 4.31 -21.33 -4.89
C THR A 71 3.42 -22.54 -5.17
N ASP A 72 2.32 -22.33 -5.89
CA ASP A 72 1.38 -23.40 -6.20
C ASP A 72 2.04 -24.38 -7.19
N MET A 73 2.64 -23.86 -8.26
CA MET A 73 3.40 -24.67 -9.22
C MET A 73 4.64 -25.32 -8.57
N GLN A 74 5.30 -24.60 -7.66
CA GLN A 74 6.43 -25.13 -6.92
C GLN A 74 6.07 -26.37 -6.10
N GLU A 75 4.94 -26.32 -5.39
CA GLU A 75 4.46 -27.44 -4.57
C GLU A 75 3.91 -28.59 -5.41
N GLU A 76 3.20 -28.31 -6.51
CA GLU A 76 2.61 -29.32 -7.39
C GLU A 76 3.67 -30.11 -8.18
N GLU A 77 4.75 -29.44 -8.62
CA GLU A 77 5.76 -30.01 -9.51
C GLU A 77 7.12 -30.28 -8.82
N ASP A 78 7.23 -30.07 -7.49
CA ASP A 78 8.46 -30.20 -6.70
C ASP A 78 9.64 -29.42 -7.31
N LEU A 79 9.37 -28.17 -7.70
CA LEU A 79 10.34 -27.32 -8.40
C LEU A 79 11.26 -26.58 -7.43
N MET A 80 12.48 -26.30 -7.88
CA MET A 80 13.33 -25.32 -7.20
C MET A 80 12.78 -23.90 -7.41
N ASP A 81 13.07 -22.99 -6.46
CA ASP A 81 12.66 -21.58 -6.54
C ASP A 81 12.93 -20.97 -7.92
N ILE A 82 14.09 -21.26 -8.52
CA ILE A 82 14.52 -20.70 -9.80
C ILE A 82 13.60 -21.09 -10.97
N ASP A 83 13.04 -22.29 -10.92
CA ASP A 83 12.18 -22.84 -11.97
C ASP A 83 10.73 -22.35 -11.82
N ALA A 84 10.35 -21.95 -10.60
CA ALA A 84 9.05 -21.34 -10.30
C ALA A 84 9.04 -19.80 -10.41
N ILE A 85 10.17 -19.16 -10.78
CA ILE A 85 10.22 -17.70 -10.95
C ILE A 85 9.42 -17.29 -12.18
N GLN A 86 8.47 -16.38 -11.96
CA GLN A 86 7.67 -15.76 -13.01
C GLN A 86 7.73 -14.25 -12.95
N ARG A 87 7.49 -13.60 -14.10
CA ARG A 87 7.29 -12.15 -14.15
C ARG A 87 6.01 -11.80 -13.42
N TYR A 88 6.08 -10.78 -12.58
CA TYR A 88 4.93 -10.23 -11.87
C TYR A 88 4.79 -8.75 -12.15
N GLN A 89 3.54 -8.28 -12.13
CA GLN A 89 3.23 -6.88 -12.29
C GLN A 89 2.53 -6.36 -11.05
N ILE A 90 3.09 -5.30 -10.48
CA ILE A 90 2.54 -4.64 -9.31
C ILE A 90 1.71 -3.45 -9.75
N GLN A 91 0.41 -3.49 -9.41
CA GLN A 91 -0.47 -2.34 -9.53
C GLN A 91 -0.34 -1.41 -8.33
N MET A 92 -0.79 -0.16 -8.50
CA MET A 92 -0.73 0.89 -7.48
C MET A 92 -1.22 0.44 -6.09
N PRO A 93 -2.39 -0.24 -5.92
CA PRO A 93 -2.86 -0.64 -4.60
C PRO A 93 -1.90 -1.59 -3.88
N ARG A 94 -1.32 -2.56 -4.61
CA ARG A 94 -0.34 -3.50 -4.05
C ARG A 94 0.96 -2.79 -3.72
N PHE A 95 1.48 -1.94 -4.61
CA PHE A 95 2.68 -1.15 -4.33
C PHE A 95 2.51 -0.31 -3.06
N ARG A 96 1.35 0.35 -2.91
CA ARG A 96 1.05 1.15 -1.73
C ARG A 96 1.03 0.31 -0.45
N ALA A 97 0.47 -0.90 -0.50
CA ALA A 97 0.53 -1.82 0.64
C ALA A 97 1.97 -2.19 0.98
N MET A 98 2.75 -2.62 -0.02
CA MET A 98 4.16 -2.98 0.15
C MET A 98 4.99 -1.85 0.78
N LEU A 99 4.75 -0.60 0.37
CA LEU A 99 5.40 0.59 0.94
C LEU A 99 5.06 0.81 2.43
N LEU A 100 3.83 0.49 2.83
CA LEU A 100 3.32 0.67 4.19
C LEU A 100 3.69 -0.48 5.13
N ASP A 101 3.99 -1.64 4.57
CA ASP A 101 4.34 -2.86 5.32
C ASP A 101 5.86 -3.14 5.29
N ASP A 102 6.66 -2.19 4.80
CA ASP A 102 8.13 -2.27 4.71
C ASP A 102 8.64 -3.45 3.86
N GLU A 103 7.84 -3.85 2.87
CA GLU A 103 8.13 -4.97 1.94
C GLU A 103 9.05 -4.55 0.77
N ILE A 104 9.55 -3.31 0.78
CA ILE A 104 10.37 -2.72 -0.28
C ILE A 104 11.75 -2.36 0.27
N GLN A 105 12.79 -2.92 -0.33
CA GLN A 105 14.18 -2.58 -0.02
C GLN A 105 14.86 -1.99 -1.24
N PHE A 106 15.14 -0.70 -1.23
CA PHE A 106 15.89 -0.04 -2.31
C PHE A 106 17.37 -0.41 -2.25
N GLU A 107 18.01 -0.50 -3.42
CA GLU A 107 19.45 -0.76 -3.52
C GLU A 107 20.25 0.55 -3.65
N GLY A 108 21.48 0.54 -3.12
CA GLY A 108 22.42 1.67 -3.22
C GLY A 108 22.04 2.86 -2.35
N MET A 109 22.23 4.08 -2.86
CA MET A 109 21.89 5.33 -2.15
C MET A 109 20.42 5.73 -2.27
N PHE A 110 19.59 4.91 -2.92
CA PHE A 110 18.18 5.21 -3.09
C PHE A 110 17.40 4.83 -1.84
N VAL A 111 16.51 5.72 -1.43
CA VAL A 111 15.61 5.54 -0.29
C VAL A 111 14.19 5.91 -0.73
N LYS A 112 13.17 5.42 -0.03
CA LYS A 112 11.75 5.63 -0.37
C LYS A 112 11.37 7.12 -0.50
N GLU A 113 12.13 7.99 0.17
CA GLU A 113 12.00 9.44 0.15
C GLU A 113 12.38 10.06 -1.22
N LYS A 114 13.05 9.29 -2.09
CA LYS A 114 13.45 9.72 -3.44
C LYS A 114 12.43 9.36 -4.52
N LEU A 115 11.36 8.64 -4.18
CA LEU A 115 10.31 8.30 -5.14
C LEU A 115 9.47 9.55 -5.47
N PRO A 116 9.48 10.04 -6.72
CA PRO A 116 8.83 11.31 -7.07
C PRO A 116 7.29 11.22 -7.09
N PHE A 117 6.74 10.01 -7.10
CA PHE A 117 5.31 9.73 -7.12
C PHE A 117 4.74 9.43 -5.73
N VAL A 118 5.57 9.43 -4.69
CA VAL A 118 5.16 9.22 -3.31
C VAL A 118 5.10 10.57 -2.59
N ASN A 119 3.94 10.87 -2.02
CA ASN A 119 3.76 12.00 -1.12
C ASN A 119 4.37 11.67 0.25
N GLN A 120 5.55 12.20 0.52
CA GLN A 120 6.29 11.93 1.76
C GLN A 120 5.59 12.51 2.99
N ASP A 121 4.88 13.63 2.85
CA ASP A 121 4.13 14.24 3.95
C ASP A 121 2.94 13.35 4.34
N ALA A 122 2.18 12.85 3.37
CA ALA A 122 1.09 11.91 3.61
C ALA A 122 1.60 10.57 4.17
N LEU A 123 2.77 10.10 3.72
CA LEU A 123 3.40 8.89 4.25
C LEU A 123 3.80 9.08 5.73
N LYS A 124 4.39 10.24 6.08
CA LYS A 124 4.74 10.58 7.46
C LYS A 124 3.49 10.74 8.34
N GLU A 125 2.45 11.40 7.81
CA GLU A 125 1.15 11.56 8.46
C GLU A 125 0.51 10.19 8.75
N TYR A 126 0.60 9.24 7.81
CA TYR A 126 0.08 7.89 8.01
C TYR A 126 0.76 7.17 9.18
N TRP A 127 2.09 7.22 9.25
CA TRP A 127 2.84 6.59 10.33
C TRP A 127 2.59 7.25 11.69
N ASP A 128 2.56 8.59 11.74
CA ASP A 128 2.19 9.32 12.96
C ASP A 128 0.78 8.95 13.43
N TYR A 129 -0.19 8.87 12.50
CA TYR A 129 -1.54 8.46 12.81
C TYR A 129 -1.59 7.03 13.36
N LYS A 130 -0.97 6.07 12.65
CA LYS A 130 -0.95 4.64 13.01
C LYS A 130 -0.32 4.39 14.38
N ILE A 131 0.77 5.09 14.71
CA ILE A 131 1.53 4.86 15.95
C ILE A 131 0.94 5.64 17.13
N ASN A 132 0.61 6.93 16.95
CA ASN A 132 0.37 7.84 18.06
C ASN A 132 -1.11 8.18 18.30
N LYS A 133 -1.94 8.19 17.25
CA LYS A 133 -3.31 8.75 17.30
C LYS A 133 -4.40 7.70 17.21
N ARG A 134 -4.20 6.67 16.38
CA ARG A 134 -5.22 5.65 16.07
C ARG A 134 -5.87 5.05 17.31
N LYS A 135 -5.07 4.55 18.26
CA LYS A 135 -5.59 3.91 19.48
C LYS A 135 -6.52 4.83 20.29
N LYS A 136 -6.12 6.09 20.46
CA LYS A 136 -6.91 7.08 21.22
C LYS A 136 -8.23 7.43 20.51
N GLU A 137 -8.19 7.55 19.19
CA GLU A 137 -9.40 7.82 18.40
C GLU A 137 -10.33 6.61 18.34
N GLU A 138 -9.78 5.39 18.30
CA GLU A 138 -10.53 4.15 18.31
C GLU A 138 -11.25 3.93 19.65
N GLU A 139 -10.58 4.19 20.78
CA GLU A 139 -11.22 4.21 22.10
C GLU A 139 -12.36 5.25 22.20
N LYS A 140 -12.15 6.46 21.65
CA LYS A 140 -13.16 7.52 21.66
C LYS A 140 -14.37 7.17 20.78
N TYR A 141 -14.12 6.63 19.59
CA TYR A 141 -15.14 6.23 18.64
C TYR A 141 -16.02 5.09 19.19
N GLN A 142 -15.40 4.07 19.83
CA GLN A 142 -16.16 2.98 20.45
C GLN A 142 -17.07 3.48 21.58
N LYS A 143 -16.59 4.37 22.45
CA LYS A 143 -17.42 4.98 23.50
C LYS A 143 -18.61 5.75 22.94
N GLU A 144 -18.43 6.44 21.82
CA GLU A 144 -19.53 7.17 21.17
C GLU A 144 -20.57 6.22 20.55
N LEU A 145 -20.13 5.11 19.96
CA LEU A 145 -21.01 4.06 19.45
C LEU A 145 -21.81 3.39 20.57
N GLU A 146 -21.16 3.04 21.68
CA GLU A 146 -21.82 2.49 22.87
C GLU A 146 -22.86 3.46 23.43
N TYR A 147 -22.53 4.75 23.50
CA TYR A 147 -23.46 5.78 23.97
C TYR A 147 -24.67 5.94 23.05
N LYS A 148 -24.46 5.96 21.72
CA LYS A 148 -25.57 5.97 20.75
C LYS A 148 -26.47 4.75 20.92
N ARG A 149 -25.88 3.56 21.04
CA ARG A 149 -26.62 2.32 21.25
C ARG A 149 -27.41 2.33 22.55
N TYR A 150 -26.85 2.90 23.61
CA TYR A 150 -27.55 3.10 24.88
C TYR A 150 -28.77 4.03 24.72
N LEU A 151 -28.61 5.17 24.05
CA LEU A 151 -29.71 6.11 23.81
C LEU A 151 -30.84 5.48 22.97
N GLU A 152 -30.48 4.73 21.93
CA GLU A 152 -31.45 3.99 21.10
C GLU A 152 -32.23 2.95 21.91
N LEU A 153 -31.56 2.19 22.78
CA LEU A 153 -32.21 1.22 23.66
C LEU A 153 -33.12 1.91 24.66
N LYS A 154 -32.66 3.00 25.28
CA LYS A 154 -33.45 3.78 26.24
C LYS A 154 -34.74 4.29 25.60
N GLN A 155 -34.66 4.89 24.40
CA GLN A 155 -35.85 5.36 23.68
C GLN A 155 -36.83 4.23 23.39
N LYS A 156 -36.36 3.06 22.92
CA LYS A 156 -37.23 1.89 22.70
C LYS A 156 -37.98 1.47 23.96
N PHE A 157 -37.31 1.41 25.11
CA PHE A 157 -37.96 1.03 26.36
C PHE A 157 -38.89 2.11 26.94
N GLU A 158 -38.64 3.39 26.64
CA GLU A 158 -39.53 4.49 27.03
C GLU A 158 -40.76 4.61 26.11
N GLU A 159 -40.66 4.22 24.84
CA GLU A 159 -41.78 4.20 23.87
C GLU A 159 -42.66 2.93 23.97
N GLU A 160 -42.15 1.86 24.59
CA GLU A 160 -42.89 0.61 24.86
C GLU A 160 -43.70 0.65 26.19
N GLN A 161 -43.71 1.79 26.91
CA GLN A 161 -44.56 2.06 28.08
C GLN A 161 -45.77 2.94 27.72
#